data_AF-A0A5M8QSX7-F1
#
_entry.id   AF-A0A5M8QSX7-F1
#
_cell.length_a   1.000
_cell.length_b   1.000
_cell.length_c   1.000
_cell.angle_alpha   90.00
_cell.angle_beta   90.00
_cell.angle_gamma   90.00
#
_symmetry.space_group_name_H-M   'P 1'
#
loop_
_entity.id
_entity.type
_entity.pdbx_description
1 polymer ?
#
loop_
_entity_poly.entity_id
_entity_poly.type
_entity_poly.pdbx_seq_one_letter_code
_entity_poly.pdbx_strand_id
1 'polypeptide(L)'
;MKLFITICSLCFISLFVNAQDFAPDSTVTIQKQQLYTLVPNEDLSVKGQIDAERNYVKYKGAATGTLIASLVSPLIGLIPAIATSSTTPKIENLGYPDESLFRQANYHAAYTRKAKKIKQGKVWKNWGIGFGVNLALILLLTAGQ
;
A
#
# COMPACT_ATOMS: atom_id res chain seq x y z
N MET A 1 37.92 15.41 0.17
CA MET A 1 36.59 14.93 -0.25
C MET A 1 36.14 13.71 0.59
N LYS A 2 36.23 13.79 1.92
CA LYS A 2 35.84 12.70 2.85
C LYS A 2 34.88 13.15 3.96
N LEU A 3 34.41 14.41 3.92
CA LEU A 3 33.63 15.01 5.00
C LEU A 3 32.12 15.14 4.70
N PHE A 4 31.69 14.87 3.46
CA PHE A 4 30.26 14.94 3.07
C PHE A 4 29.52 13.60 3.19
N ILE A 5 30.23 12.48 3.37
CA ILE A 5 29.63 11.13 3.40
C ILE A 5 29.12 10.78 4.81
N THR A 6 29.67 11.40 5.86
CA THR A 6 29.33 11.05 7.26
C THR A 6 28.01 11.68 7.74
N ILE A 7 27.48 12.70 7.05
CA ILE A 7 26.28 13.42 7.51
C ILE A 7 24.97 12.77 7.01
N CYS A 8 24.99 11.98 5.93
CA CYS A 8 23.77 11.33 5.41
C CYS A 8 23.38 10.04 6.14
N SER A 9 24.22 9.51 7.03
CA SER A 9 23.93 8.24 7.72
C SER A 9 23.01 8.39 8.95
N LEU A 10 22.71 9.61 9.40
CA LEU A 10 21.95 9.86 10.64
C LEU A 10 20.47 10.23 10.45
N CYS A 11 19.93 10.28 9.21
CA CYS A 11 18.53 10.72 8.99
C CYS A 11 17.53 9.63 8.56
N PHE A 12 17.90 8.35 8.53
CA PHE A 12 17.00 7.29 8.03
C PHE A 12 16.46 6.29 9.08
N ILE A 13 16.72 6.50 10.37
CA ILE A 13 16.25 5.57 11.43
C ILE A 13 14.92 6.03 12.09
N SER A 14 14.38 7.20 11.75
CA SER A 14 13.27 7.79 12.53
C SER A 14 11.84 7.43 12.08
N LEU A 15 11.62 6.38 11.26
CA LEU A 15 10.26 6.02 10.79
C LEU A 15 9.79 4.62 11.21
N PHE A 16 10.18 4.16 12.41
CA PHE A 16 9.50 3.04 13.08
C PHE A 16 9.40 3.28 14.59
N VAL A 17 8.70 4.34 15.00
CA VAL A 17 8.15 4.43 16.36
C VAL A 17 6.72 3.93 16.31
N ASN A 18 6.54 2.66 16.68
CA ASN A 18 5.30 2.20 17.28
C ASN A 18 5.26 2.78 18.70
N ALA A 19 4.51 3.86 18.91
CA ALA A 19 4.08 4.22 20.25
C ALA A 19 2.73 3.53 20.47
N GLN A 20 2.80 2.38 21.16
CA GLN A 20 1.64 1.87 21.88
C GLN A 20 1.45 2.80 23.08
N ASP A 21 0.39 3.60 23.07
CA ASP A 21 -0.02 4.30 24.28
C ASP A 21 -0.62 3.29 25.26
N PHE A 22 0.00 3.23 26.42
CA PHE A 22 -0.37 2.40 27.55
C PHE A 22 -1.13 3.24 28.59
N ALA A 23 -2.32 2.74 28.96
CA ALA A 23 -3.07 2.90 30.22
C ALA A 23 -3.85 4.23 30.49
N PRO A 24 -4.95 4.24 31.30
CA PRO A 24 -5.29 3.27 32.35
C PRO A 24 -6.73 2.71 32.42
N ASP A 25 -6.80 1.53 33.04
CA ASP A 25 -7.76 0.97 34.01
C ASP A 25 -9.20 1.51 34.19
N SER A 26 -10.11 0.53 34.33
CA SER A 26 -11.38 0.52 35.06
C SER A 26 -12.57 1.38 34.57
N THR A 27 -13.44 0.72 33.79
CA THR A 27 -14.82 0.44 34.24
C THR A 27 -15.31 -0.86 33.59
N VAL A 28 -15.40 -1.95 34.35
CA VAL A 28 -16.27 -3.08 33.97
C VAL A 28 -17.70 -2.60 34.19
N THR A 29 -18.31 -2.03 33.14
CA THR A 29 -19.77 -1.99 33.07
C THR A 29 -20.21 -3.39 32.68
N ILE A 30 -20.84 -4.10 33.61
CA ILE A 30 -21.62 -5.29 33.30
C ILE A 30 -22.78 -4.82 32.41
N GLN A 31 -22.55 -4.73 31.10
CA GLN A 31 -23.64 -4.65 30.14
C GLN A 31 -24.28 -6.03 30.09
N LYS A 32 -25.51 -6.10 30.61
CA LYS A 32 -26.46 -7.19 30.44
C LYS A 32 -26.46 -7.61 28.96
N GLN A 33 -25.84 -8.75 28.68
CA GLN A 33 -25.73 -9.31 27.34
C GLN A 33 -27.14 -9.60 26.81
N GLN A 34 -27.61 -8.77 25.87
CA GLN A 34 -28.82 -9.03 25.11
C GLN A 34 -28.60 -10.31 24.30
N LEU A 35 -29.40 -11.34 24.58
CA LEU A 35 -29.33 -12.71 24.05
C LEU A 35 -29.86 -12.82 22.61
N TYR A 36 -29.77 -11.75 21.82
CA TYR A 36 -30.11 -11.77 20.40
C TYR A 36 -29.13 -10.91 19.62
N THR A 37 -28.39 -11.53 18.71
CA THR A 37 -27.64 -10.85 17.66
C THR A 37 -28.64 -10.38 16.61
N LEU A 38 -28.97 -9.09 16.62
CA LEU A 38 -29.37 -8.42 15.39
C LEU A 38 -28.25 -8.72 14.38
N VAL A 39 -28.59 -9.31 13.22
CA VAL A 39 -27.62 -9.43 12.12
C VAL A 39 -27.01 -8.03 11.96
N PRO A 40 -25.72 -7.82 12.24
CA PRO A 40 -25.14 -6.49 12.15
C PRO A 40 -25.42 -6.03 10.73
N ASN A 41 -26.02 -4.86 10.58
CA ASN A 41 -26.10 -4.23 9.27
C ASN A 41 -24.66 -4.06 8.82
N GLU A 42 -24.20 -4.95 7.93
CA GLU A 42 -22.79 -5.09 7.60
C GLU A 42 -22.32 -3.76 7.03
N ASP A 43 -21.30 -3.16 7.65
CA ASP A 43 -20.79 -1.89 7.16
C ASP A 43 -20.21 -2.13 5.75
N LEU A 44 -20.97 -1.68 4.75
CA LEU A 44 -20.63 -1.78 3.33
C LEU A 44 -19.24 -1.21 3.02
N SER A 45 -18.80 -0.21 3.78
CA SER A 45 -17.46 0.38 3.64
C SER A 45 -16.37 -0.58 4.14
N VAL A 46 -16.61 -1.27 5.26
CA VAL A 46 -15.70 -2.30 5.79
C VAL A 46 -15.68 -3.49 4.84
N LYS A 47 -16.85 -3.96 4.40
CA LYS A 47 -16.97 -5.07 3.44
C LYS A 47 -16.24 -4.76 2.13
N GLY A 48 -16.47 -3.58 1.56
CA GLY A 48 -15.79 -3.16 0.33
C GLY A 48 -14.27 -3.12 0.47
N GLN A 49 -13.75 -2.73 1.63
CA GLN A 49 -12.30 -2.78 1.89
C GLN A 49 -11.76 -4.21 1.96
N ILE A 50 -12.43 -5.09 2.71
CA ILE A 50 -12.03 -6.50 2.87
C ILE A 50 -12.08 -7.21 1.52
N ASP A 51 -13.15 -7.00 0.74
CA ASP A 51 -13.31 -7.60 -0.57
C ASP A 51 -12.26 -7.11 -1.56
N ALA A 52 -11.89 -5.82 -1.51
CA ALA A 52 -10.81 -5.30 -2.34
C ALA A 52 -9.46 -5.94 -1.98
N GLU A 53 -9.17 -6.19 -0.69
CA GLU A 53 -7.94 -6.90 -0.28
C GLU A 53 -7.87 -8.32 -0.84
N ARG A 54 -9.02 -9.01 -0.90
CA ARG A 54 -9.11 -10.40 -1.34
C ARG A 54 -9.13 -10.54 -2.86
N ASN A 55 -9.81 -9.63 -3.56
CA ASN A 55 -10.15 -9.83 -4.97
C ASN A 55 -9.35 -8.92 -5.94
N TYR A 56 -8.79 -7.81 -5.47
CA TYR A 56 -8.09 -6.89 -6.37
C TYR A 56 -6.68 -7.37 -6.74
N VAL A 57 -6.56 -7.97 -7.93
CA VAL A 57 -5.29 -8.54 -8.45
C VAL A 57 -4.74 -7.86 -9.71
N LYS A 58 -5.49 -6.94 -10.32
CA LYS A 58 -5.15 -6.32 -11.62
C LYS A 58 -4.11 -5.19 -11.54
N TYR A 59 -3.33 -5.10 -10.46
CA TYR A 59 -2.22 -4.16 -10.34
C TYR A 59 -0.93 -4.61 -11.08
N LYS A 60 -0.84 -5.90 -11.47
CA LYS A 60 0.39 -6.54 -11.95
C LYS A 60 1.05 -5.81 -13.12
N GLY A 61 0.29 -5.39 -14.13
CA GLY A 61 0.85 -4.69 -15.29
C GLY A 61 1.56 -3.38 -14.92
N ALA A 62 0.89 -2.54 -14.13
CA ALA A 62 1.47 -1.28 -13.63
C ALA A 62 2.72 -1.53 -12.77
N ALA A 63 2.64 -2.49 -11.84
CA ALA A 63 3.75 -2.79 -10.93
C ALA A 63 4.95 -3.42 -11.66
N THR A 64 4.73 -4.39 -12.55
CA THR A 64 5.81 -5.06 -13.31
C THR A 64 6.45 -4.12 -14.32
N GLY A 65 5.66 -3.32 -15.04
CA GLY A 65 6.21 -2.31 -15.94
C GLY A 65 7.09 -1.29 -15.20
N THR A 66 6.64 -0.86 -14.02
CA THR A 66 7.45 0.00 -13.14
C THR A 66 8.75 -0.69 -12.70
N LEU A 67 8.71 -1.97 -12.32
CA LEU A 67 9.92 -2.72 -11.95
C LEU A 67 10.93 -2.76 -13.10
N ILE A 68 10.49 -3.16 -14.30
CA ILE A 68 11.36 -3.28 -15.48
C ILE A 68 12.02 -1.94 -15.78
N ALA A 69 11.22 -0.86 -15.84
CA ALA A 69 11.75 0.48 -16.06
C ALA A 69 12.74 0.92 -14.96
N SER A 70 12.45 0.59 -13.69
CA SER A 70 13.30 0.94 -12.55
C SER A 70 14.60 0.16 -12.49
N LEU A 71 14.63 -1.08 -13.01
CA LEU A 71 15.85 -1.87 -13.11
C LEU A 71 16.81 -1.30 -14.16
N VAL A 72 16.30 -0.77 -15.28
CA VAL A 72 17.10 -0.08 -16.29
C VAL A 72 17.67 1.22 -15.73
N SER A 73 16.80 2.04 -15.11
CA SER A 73 17.20 3.26 -14.44
C SER A 73 16.12 3.64 -13.42
N PRO A 74 16.46 3.86 -12.14
CA PRO A 74 15.49 4.27 -11.14
C PRO A 74 14.78 5.60 -11.47
N LEU A 75 15.46 6.49 -12.21
CA LEU A 75 14.89 7.76 -12.68
C LEU A 75 13.85 7.53 -13.77
N ILE A 76 14.14 6.65 -14.74
CA ILE A 76 13.18 6.27 -15.78
C ILE A 76 11.99 5.51 -15.16
N GLY A 77 12.26 4.62 -14.20
CA GLY A 77 11.24 3.91 -13.44
C GLY A 77 10.31 4.78 -12.61
N LEU A 78 10.74 6.00 -12.24
CA LEU A 78 9.91 6.94 -11.49
C LEU A 78 8.73 7.46 -12.32
N ILE A 79 8.90 7.58 -13.64
CA ILE A 79 7.86 8.04 -14.57
C ILE A 79 6.62 7.11 -14.52
N PRO A 80 6.72 5.79 -14.81
CA PRO A 80 5.58 4.89 -14.67
C PRO A 80 5.15 4.73 -13.21
N ALA A 81 6.04 4.84 -12.22
CA ALA A 81 5.67 4.79 -10.81
C ALA A 81 4.66 5.89 -10.46
N ILE A 82 4.95 7.15 -10.83
CA ILE A 82 4.07 8.29 -10.57
C ILE A 82 2.79 8.20 -11.42
N ALA A 83 2.94 7.97 -12.73
CA ALA A 83 1.81 7.97 -13.65
C ALA A 83 0.79 6.87 -13.30
N THR A 84 1.25 5.65 -13.02
CA THR A 84 0.35 4.52 -12.79
C THR A 84 -0.17 4.45 -11.36
N SER A 85 0.55 4.99 -10.38
CA SER A 85 0.10 5.05 -8.98
C SER A 85 -0.94 6.15 -8.74
N SER A 86 -0.87 7.26 -9.47
CA SER A 86 -1.80 8.40 -9.30
C SER A 86 -3.22 8.11 -9.79
N THR A 87 -3.35 7.22 -10.78
CA THR A 87 -4.63 6.90 -11.42
C THR A 87 -5.48 5.94 -10.59
N THR A 88 -6.80 6.07 -10.68
CA THR A 88 -7.74 5.07 -10.13
C THR A 88 -7.80 3.85 -11.05
N PRO A 89 -7.90 2.60 -10.53
CA PRO A 89 -8.12 1.43 -11.38
C PRO A 89 -9.42 1.59 -12.18
N LYS A 90 -9.41 1.19 -13.46
CA LYS A 90 -10.62 1.16 -14.29
C LYS A 90 -11.63 0.15 -13.73
N ILE A 91 -12.93 0.37 -13.94
CA ILE A 91 -14.01 -0.50 -13.45
C ILE A 91 -13.81 -1.95 -13.91
N GLU A 92 -13.49 -2.16 -15.19
CA GLU A 92 -13.17 -3.46 -15.79
C GLU A 92 -11.98 -4.19 -15.12
N ASN A 93 -11.12 -3.45 -14.41
CA ASN A 93 -9.95 -3.96 -13.71
C ASN A 93 -10.16 -4.07 -12.19
N LEU A 94 -11.31 -3.70 -11.65
CA LEU A 94 -11.56 -3.77 -10.20
C LEU A 94 -11.79 -5.20 -9.72
N GLY A 95 -12.40 -6.05 -10.55
CA GLY A 95 -12.64 -7.46 -10.21
C GLY A 95 -13.45 -7.64 -8.94
N TYR A 96 -14.46 -6.79 -8.72
CA TYR A 96 -15.36 -6.90 -7.57
C TYR A 96 -16.15 -8.21 -7.63
N PRO A 97 -16.40 -8.87 -6.49
CA PRO A 97 -17.01 -10.20 -6.45
C PRO A 97 -18.53 -10.20 -6.67
N ASP A 98 -19.21 -9.10 -6.32
CA ASP A 98 -20.67 -8.99 -6.36
C ASP A 98 -21.07 -7.63 -6.94
N GLU A 99 -21.75 -7.66 -8.07
CA GLU A 99 -22.22 -6.47 -8.77
C GLU A 99 -23.32 -5.71 -8.00
N SER A 100 -24.19 -6.43 -7.29
CA SER A 100 -25.26 -5.82 -6.51
C SER A 100 -24.70 -5.01 -5.34
N LEU A 101 -23.65 -5.51 -4.69
CA LEU A 101 -22.90 -4.77 -3.67
C LEU A 101 -22.14 -3.60 -4.30
N PHE A 102 -21.51 -3.81 -5.46
CA PHE A 102 -20.73 -2.78 -6.14
C PHE A 102 -21.59 -1.60 -6.64
N ARG A 103 -22.90 -1.78 -6.83
CA ARG A 103 -23.84 -0.70 -7.13
C ARG A 103 -24.15 0.19 -5.91
N GLN A 104 -23.84 -0.26 -4.70
CA GLN A 104 -24.05 0.52 -3.48
C GLN A 104 -22.91 1.51 -3.27
N ALA A 105 -23.23 2.80 -3.11
CA ALA A 105 -22.24 3.88 -3.12
C ALA A 105 -21.11 3.72 -2.09
N ASN A 106 -21.45 3.31 -0.85
CA ASN A 106 -20.46 3.13 0.22
C ASN A 106 -19.49 1.97 -0.08
N TYR A 107 -20.02 0.84 -0.54
CA TYR A 107 -19.22 -0.31 -0.95
C TYR A 107 -18.32 0.04 -2.13
N HIS A 108 -18.88 0.64 -3.18
CA HIS A 108 -18.17 1.08 -4.38
C HIS A 108 -16.97 1.97 -4.04
N ALA A 109 -17.21 3.03 -3.25
CA ALA A 109 -16.20 4.00 -2.89
C ALA A 109 -15.09 3.37 -2.04
N ALA A 110 -15.46 2.52 -1.09
CA ALA A 110 -14.53 1.84 -0.21
C ALA A 110 -13.66 0.82 -0.96
N TYR A 111 -14.27 -0.02 -1.79
CA TYR A 111 -13.58 -1.00 -2.63
C TYR A 111 -12.59 -0.31 -3.58
N THR A 112 -13.06 0.69 -4.33
CA THR A 112 -12.24 1.40 -5.32
C THR A 112 -11.05 2.13 -4.67
N ARG A 113 -11.27 2.78 -3.52
CA ARG A 113 -10.22 3.44 -2.75
C ARG A 113 -9.17 2.45 -2.26
N LYS A 114 -9.60 1.30 -1.75
CA LYS A 114 -8.70 0.25 -1.25
C LYS A 114 -7.91 -0.40 -2.39
N ALA A 115 -8.56 -0.72 -3.51
CA ALA A 115 -7.91 -1.21 -4.71
C ALA A 115 -6.83 -0.24 -5.23
N LYS A 116 -7.12 1.07 -5.25
CA LYS A 116 -6.12 2.11 -5.59
C LYS A 116 -4.92 2.05 -4.65
N LYS A 117 -5.13 2.00 -3.33
CA LYS A 117 -4.05 1.90 -2.33
C LYS A 117 -3.20 0.65 -2.54
N ILE A 118 -3.82 -0.50 -2.82
CA ILE A 118 -3.10 -1.76 -3.12
C ILE A 118 -2.23 -1.57 -4.36
N LYS A 119 -2.78 -1.04 -5.46
CA LYS A 119 -2.03 -0.76 -6.69
C LYS A 119 -0.82 0.14 -6.41
N GLN A 120 -1.05 1.25 -5.73
CA GLN A 120 -0.01 2.21 -5.36
C GLN A 120 1.12 1.55 -4.56
N GLY A 121 0.78 0.79 -3.51
CA GLY A 121 1.78 0.10 -2.69
C GLY A 121 2.61 -0.90 -3.49
N LYS A 122 1.99 -1.65 -4.42
CA LYS A 122 2.72 -2.61 -5.29
C LYS A 122 3.64 -1.90 -6.29
N VAL A 123 3.18 -0.79 -6.88
CA VAL A 123 3.97 0.04 -7.80
C VAL A 123 5.20 0.64 -7.10
N TRP A 124 4.99 1.31 -5.97
CA TRP A 124 6.08 1.93 -5.20
C TRP A 124 7.06 0.91 -4.63
N LYS A 125 6.57 -0.26 -4.18
CA LYS A 125 7.45 -1.36 -3.78
C LYS A 125 8.34 -1.82 -4.92
N ASN A 126 7.78 -2.00 -6.12
CA ASN A 126 8.53 -2.43 -7.29
C ASN A 126 9.53 -1.38 -7.77
N TRP A 127 9.18 -0.10 -7.72
CA TRP A 127 10.15 0.99 -7.94
C TRP A 127 11.30 0.94 -6.92
N GLY A 128 10.96 0.80 -5.63
CA GLY A 128 11.95 0.72 -4.55
C GLY A 128 12.90 -0.47 -4.70
N ILE A 129 12.43 -1.62 -5.19
CA ILE A 129 13.28 -2.77 -5.54
C ILE A 129 14.28 -2.38 -6.64
N GLY A 130 13.80 -1.79 -7.74
CA GLY A 130 14.67 -1.37 -8.84
C GLY A 130 15.72 -0.35 -8.42
N PHE A 131 15.34 0.62 -7.57
CA PHE A 131 16.25 1.56 -6.94
C PHE A 131 17.31 0.85 -6.07
N GLY A 132 16.89 -0.06 -5.20
CA GLY A 132 17.79 -0.81 -4.31
C GLY A 132 18.80 -1.65 -5.09
N VAL A 133 18.38 -2.31 -6.17
CA VAL A 133 19.28 -3.09 -7.06
C VAL A 133 20.34 -2.19 -7.69
N ASN A 134 19.94 -1.04 -8.25
CA ASN A 134 20.86 -0.10 -8.87
C ASN A 134 21.86 0.49 -7.84
N LEU A 135 21.38 0.82 -6.64
CA LEU A 135 22.22 1.32 -5.56
C LEU A 135 23.26 0.26 -5.14
N ALA A 136 22.84 -1.00 -4.97
CA ALA A 136 23.75 -2.09 -4.65
C ALA A 136 24.81 -2.30 -5.74
N LEU A 137 24.43 -2.22 -7.02
CA LEU A 137 25.36 -2.32 -8.14
C LEU A 137 26.43 -1.21 -8.11
N ILE A 138 26.03 0.04 -7.87
CA ILE A 138 26.96 1.17 -7.74
C ILE A 138 27.94 0.94 -6.58
N LEU A 139 27.45 0.50 -5.42
CA LEU A 139 28.29 0.21 -4.26
C LEU A 139 29.30 -0.89 -4.55
N LEU A 140 28.90 -1.96 -5.24
CA LEU A 140 29.82 -3.04 -5.64
C LEU A 140 30.89 -2.56 -6.62
N LEU A 141 30.52 -1.78 -7.63
CA LEU A 141 31.46 -1.24 -8.61
C LEU A 141 32.45 -0.25 -8.00
N THR A 142 32.02 0.52 -7.00
CA THR A 142 32.87 1.51 -6.32
C THR A 142 33.71 0.92 -5.20
N ALA A 143 33.26 -0.16 -4.55
CA ALA A 143 34.04 -0.84 -3.51
C ALA A 143 35.22 -1.67 -4.06
N GLY A 144 35.22 -1.97 -5.36
CA GLY A 144 36.31 -2.67 -6.04
C GLY A 144 37.41 -1.77 -6.61
N GLN A 145 37.32 -0.44 -6.41
CA GLN A 145 38.32 0.55 -6.82
C GLN A 145 39.09 1.10 -5.61
#